data_AF-A0A6B2Z624-F1
#
_entry.id   AF-A0A6B2Z624-F1
#
_cell.length_a   1.000
_cell.length_b   1.000
_cell.length_c   1.000
_cell.angle_alpha   90.00
_cell.angle_beta   90.00
_cell.angle_gamma   90.00
#
_symmetry.space_group_name_H-M   'P 1'
#
loop_
_entity.id
_entity.type
_entity.pdbx_description
1 polymer ?
#
loop_
_entity_poly.entity_id
_entity_poly.type
_entity_poly.pdbx_seq_one_letter_code
_entity_poly.pdbx_strand_id
1 'polypeptide(L)'
;MRGTGPLARHWDDEGLLGLDLPRHSDLVALWQAVLWADGYLKRSQIDCRYDESTVRAARVWQSNRGLPADGIIGPDTFGKAGERLTRRRDAVYYEGAKFSVPFRRADDGRYLVEDGGRYKPLHRYRPTLDVCGKRPR
;
A
#
# COMPACT_ATOMS: atom_id res chain seq x y z
N MET A 1 -27.98 8.49 -11.31
CA MET A 1 -28.14 7.09 -10.89
C MET A 1 -26.78 6.56 -10.38
N ARG A 2 -26.74 6.27 -9.08
CA ARG A 2 -25.89 5.33 -8.30
C ARG A 2 -24.66 4.70 -8.99
N GLY A 3 -23.47 5.19 -8.65
CA GLY A 3 -22.19 4.55 -8.98
C GLY A 3 -21.68 3.61 -7.87
N THR A 4 -22.26 2.41 -7.79
CA THR A 4 -21.71 1.25 -7.08
C THR A 4 -20.61 0.59 -7.91
N GLY A 5 -19.45 1.24 -8.00
CA GLY A 5 -18.21 0.61 -8.47
C GLY A 5 -17.32 0.29 -7.27
N PRO A 6 -16.59 -0.85 -7.25
CA PRO A 6 -15.78 -1.27 -6.11
C PRO A 6 -14.74 -0.19 -5.74
N LEU A 7 -14.49 -0.01 -4.45
CA LEU A 7 -13.57 0.99 -3.89
C LEU A 7 -12.12 0.87 -4.40
N ALA A 8 -11.80 -0.18 -5.17
CA ALA A 8 -10.58 -0.33 -5.96
C ALA A 8 -10.31 0.87 -6.90
N ARG A 9 -11.37 1.51 -7.42
CA ARG A 9 -11.27 2.70 -8.30
C ARG A 9 -10.49 3.87 -7.70
N HIS A 10 -10.34 3.93 -6.37
CA HIS A 10 -9.60 5.01 -5.74
C HIS A 10 -8.08 4.90 -5.86
N TRP A 11 -7.53 3.73 -6.21
CA TRP A 11 -6.11 3.62 -6.55
C TRP A 11 -5.89 3.76 -8.07
N ASP A 12 -6.92 3.42 -8.86
CA ASP A 12 -7.02 3.68 -10.31
C ASP A 12 -7.00 5.17 -10.65
N ASP A 13 -7.92 5.95 -10.06
CA ASP A 13 -8.07 7.39 -10.32
C ASP A 13 -6.83 8.18 -9.91
N GLU A 14 -6.05 7.62 -8.98
CA GLU A 14 -4.81 8.19 -8.50
C GLU A 14 -3.61 7.71 -9.33
N GLY A 15 -3.76 6.91 -10.40
CA GLY A 15 -2.63 6.44 -11.21
C GLY A 15 -1.57 5.68 -10.42
N LEU A 16 -1.98 4.95 -9.39
CA LEU A 16 -1.14 3.95 -8.72
C LEU A 16 -1.15 2.63 -9.50
N LEU A 17 -2.24 2.36 -10.24
CA LEU A 17 -2.33 1.22 -11.15
C LEU A 17 -1.48 1.53 -12.39
N GLY A 18 -0.41 0.76 -12.61
CA GLY A 18 0.41 0.86 -13.83
C GLY A 18 1.91 1.06 -13.62
N LEU A 19 2.39 1.02 -12.37
CA LEU A 19 3.79 1.24 -12.05
C LEU A 19 4.41 0.02 -11.40
N ASP A 20 5.60 -0.37 -11.86
CA ASP A 20 6.50 -1.15 -11.02
C ASP A 20 6.90 -0.28 -9.82
N LEU A 21 6.85 -0.86 -8.62
CA LEU A 21 7.27 -0.14 -7.43
C LEU A 21 8.73 0.33 -7.58
N PRO A 22 9.01 1.63 -7.35
CA PRO A 22 10.39 2.11 -7.26
C PRO A 22 11.14 1.34 -6.18
N ARG A 23 12.46 1.18 -6.34
CA ARG A 23 13.28 0.50 -5.32
C ARG A 23 13.22 1.17 -3.95
N HIS A 24 12.94 2.48 -3.89
CA HIS A 24 12.87 3.24 -2.64
C HIS A 24 11.89 4.42 -2.76
N SER A 25 10.72 4.35 -2.10
CA SER A 25 9.73 5.45 -2.10
C SER A 25 8.62 5.27 -1.05
N ASP A 26 7.82 6.32 -0.81
CA ASP A 26 6.66 6.22 0.10
C ASP A 26 5.62 5.20 -0.40
N LEU A 27 5.51 5.01 -1.73
CA LEU A 27 4.60 4.01 -2.31
C LEU A 27 5.00 2.59 -1.93
N VAL A 28 6.29 2.32 -1.78
CA VAL A 28 6.76 1.04 -1.23
C VAL A 28 6.32 0.89 0.22
N ALA A 29 6.39 1.95 1.03
CA ALA A 29 5.93 1.89 2.42
C ALA A 29 4.42 1.58 2.51
N LEU A 30 3.62 2.17 1.62
CA LEU A 30 2.19 1.84 1.50
C LEU A 30 2.00 0.35 1.19
N TRP A 31 2.74 -0.19 0.23
CA TRP A 31 2.65 -1.61 -0.09
C TRP A 31 3.16 -2.52 1.04
N GLN A 32 4.27 -2.17 1.70
CA GLN A 32 4.75 -2.89 2.88
C GLN A 32 3.72 -2.85 4.02
N ALA A 33 2.95 -1.76 4.16
CA ALA A 33 1.84 -1.69 5.11
C ALA A 33 0.70 -2.65 4.75
N VAL A 34 0.36 -2.81 3.46
CA VAL A 34 -0.57 -3.85 2.98
C VAL A 34 -0.07 -5.25 3.34
N LEU A 35 1.20 -5.55 3.04
CA LEU A 35 1.81 -6.84 3.36
C LEU A 35 1.82 -7.10 4.88
N TRP A 36 2.12 -6.09 5.69
CA TRP A 36 2.02 -6.18 7.15
C TRP A 36 0.57 -6.41 7.61
N ALA A 37 -0.40 -5.68 7.05
CA ALA A 37 -1.82 -5.80 7.38
C ALA A 37 -2.35 -7.23 7.17
N ASP A 38 -1.86 -7.91 6.14
CA ASP A 38 -2.18 -9.31 5.87
C ASP A 38 -1.29 -10.32 6.60
N GLY A 39 -0.26 -9.86 7.30
CA GLY A 39 0.63 -10.70 8.10
C GLY A 39 1.83 -11.30 7.36
N TYR A 40 2.18 -10.79 6.18
CA TYR A 40 3.37 -11.23 5.42
C TYR A 40 4.65 -10.50 5.85
N LEU A 41 4.54 -9.32 6.47
CA LEU A 41 5.66 -8.57 7.03
C LEU A 41 5.42 -8.23 8.49
N LYS A 42 6.49 -7.98 9.24
CA LYS A 42 6.45 -7.29 10.53
C LYS A 42 6.38 -5.78 10.31
N ARG A 43 5.75 -5.04 11.22
CA ARG A 43 5.71 -3.56 11.15
C ARG A 43 7.10 -2.92 11.10
N SER A 44 8.11 -3.56 11.71
CA SER A 44 9.51 -3.10 11.68
C SER A 44 10.20 -3.24 10.33
N GLN A 45 9.59 -3.94 9.36
CA GLN A 45 10.10 -4.12 8.00
C GLN A 45 9.51 -3.10 7.01
N ILE A 46 8.66 -2.18 7.47
CA ILE A 46 8.22 -1.05 6.66
C ILE A 46 9.38 -0.04 6.68
N ASP A 47 10.14 0.03 5.59
CA ASP A 47 11.36 0.84 5.46
C ASP A 47 11.45 1.57 4.11
N CYS A 48 10.38 1.50 3.32
CA CYS A 48 10.25 2.09 1.99
C CYS A 48 11.12 1.43 0.90
N ARG A 49 11.81 0.32 1.17
CA ARG A 49 12.72 -0.34 0.22
C ARG A 49 12.10 -1.59 -0.38
N TYR A 50 12.04 -1.65 -1.70
CA TYR A 50 11.51 -2.80 -2.43
C TYR A 50 12.63 -3.83 -2.65
N ASP A 51 13.08 -4.44 -1.55
CA ASP A 51 14.17 -5.39 -1.50
C ASP A 51 13.70 -6.86 -1.65
N GLU A 52 14.63 -7.81 -1.59
CA GLU A 52 14.33 -9.23 -1.77
C GLU A 52 13.35 -9.78 -0.71
N SER A 53 13.35 -9.22 0.51
CA SER A 53 12.43 -9.61 1.56
C SER A 53 11.00 -9.17 1.22
N THR A 54 10.85 -7.94 0.72
CA THR A 54 9.57 -7.39 0.28
C THR A 54 9.06 -8.10 -0.98
N VAL A 55 9.96 -8.42 -1.93
CA VAL A 55 9.63 -9.21 -3.14
C VAL A 55 9.14 -10.60 -2.77
N ARG A 56 9.81 -11.32 -1.86
CA ARG A 56 9.33 -12.64 -1.38
C ARG A 56 7.93 -12.54 -0.77
N ALA A 57 7.71 -11.57 0.10
CA ALA A 57 6.40 -11.35 0.71
C ALA A 57 5.32 -11.04 -0.34
N ALA A 58 5.63 -10.21 -1.33
CA ALA A 58 4.76 -9.90 -2.46
C ALA A 58 4.36 -11.15 -3.26
N ARG A 59 5.32 -12.01 -3.61
CA ARG A 59 5.06 -13.26 -4.34
C ARG A 59 4.09 -14.17 -3.60
N VAL A 60 4.28 -14.33 -2.29
CA VAL A 60 3.37 -15.14 -1.47
C VAL A 60 1.98 -14.48 -1.40
N TRP A 61 1.92 -13.16 -1.21
CA TRP A 61 0.66 -12.41 -1.19
C TRP A 61 -0.12 -12.57 -2.50
N GLN A 62 0.56 -12.48 -3.65
CA GLN A 62 0.00 -12.65 -4.99
C GLN A 62 -0.49 -14.08 -5.20
N SER A 63 0.34 -15.08 -4.88
CA SER A 63 -0.02 -16.50 -4.98
C SER A 63 -1.29 -16.82 -4.19
N ASN A 64 -1.38 -16.33 -2.95
CA ASN A 64 -2.55 -16.53 -2.07
C ASN A 64 -3.82 -15.82 -2.57
N ARG A 65 -3.72 -14.99 -3.60
CA ARG A 65 -4.84 -14.25 -4.22
C ARG A 65 -5.08 -14.67 -5.67
N GLY A 66 -4.46 -15.76 -6.12
CA GLY A 66 -4.62 -16.28 -7.48
C GLY A 66 -4.03 -15.37 -8.56
N LEU A 67 -3.06 -14.53 -8.21
CA LEU A 67 -2.31 -13.71 -9.15
C LEU A 67 -0.98 -14.38 -9.53
N PRO A 68 -0.36 -14.02 -10.67
CA PRO A 68 1.02 -14.37 -10.96
C PRO A 68 1.95 -13.94 -9.81
N ALA A 69 2.70 -14.89 -9.25
CA ALA A 69 3.60 -14.68 -8.12
C ALA A 69 4.99 -14.21 -8.57
N ASP A 70 5.04 -13.16 -9.38
CA ASP A 70 6.28 -12.60 -9.94
C ASP A 70 6.99 -11.63 -8.99
N GLY A 71 6.26 -11.08 -8.02
CA GLY A 71 6.72 -10.06 -7.07
C GLY A 71 6.68 -8.66 -7.65
N ILE A 72 6.02 -8.45 -8.78
CA ILE A 72 5.83 -7.15 -9.44
C ILE A 72 4.47 -6.59 -9.02
N ILE A 73 4.46 -5.40 -8.40
CA ILE A 73 3.23 -4.78 -7.91
C ILE A 73 2.63 -3.89 -9.00
N GLY A 74 2.10 -4.52 -10.04
CA GLY A 74 1.41 -3.84 -11.15
C GLY A 74 -0.09 -3.56 -10.89
N PRO A 75 -0.82 -3.11 -11.93
CA PRO A 75 -2.26 -2.85 -11.88
C PRO A 75 -3.07 -3.97 -11.21
N ASP A 76 -2.88 -5.22 -11.64
CA ASP A 76 -3.68 -6.35 -11.14
C ASP A 76 -3.47 -6.59 -9.64
N THR A 77 -2.23 -6.42 -9.17
CA THR A 77 -1.87 -6.60 -7.76
C THR A 77 -2.48 -5.50 -6.90
N PHE A 78 -2.34 -4.24 -7.32
CA PHE A 78 -2.95 -3.11 -6.63
C PHE A 78 -4.48 -3.13 -6.71
N GLY A 79 -5.07 -3.50 -7.84
CA GLY A 79 -6.52 -3.65 -8.02
C GLY A 79 -7.10 -4.70 -7.09
N LYS A 80 -6.43 -5.86 -6.98
CA LYS A 80 -6.79 -6.92 -6.03
C LYS A 80 -6.68 -6.46 -4.58
N ALA A 81 -5.68 -5.66 -4.23
CA ALA A 81 -5.59 -5.07 -2.89
C ALA A 81 -6.71 -4.03 -2.67
N GLY A 82 -7.03 -3.25 -3.70
CA GLY A 82 -8.09 -2.23 -3.71
C GLY A 82 -9.49 -2.78 -3.38
N GLU A 83 -9.77 -4.05 -3.73
CA GLU A 83 -11.01 -4.74 -3.35
C GLU A 83 -11.21 -4.83 -1.83
N ARG A 84 -10.13 -4.73 -1.04
CA ARG A 84 -10.15 -4.78 0.43
C ARG A 84 -10.20 -3.42 1.09
N LEU A 85 -10.34 -2.34 0.32
CA LEU A 85 -10.51 -1.00 0.85
C LEU A 85 -11.95 -0.81 1.31
N THR A 86 -12.15 -0.36 2.55
CA THR A 86 -13.46 0.04 3.09
C THR A 86 -13.44 1.49 3.52
N ARG A 87 -14.53 2.22 3.31
CA ARG A 87 -14.68 3.60 3.79
C ARG A 87 -15.39 3.60 5.14
N ARG A 88 -14.77 4.21 6.15
CA ARG A 88 -15.36 4.40 7.48
C ARG A 88 -15.23 5.86 7.88
N ARG A 89 -16.35 6.58 7.92
CA ARG A 89 -16.41 8.04 8.17
C ARG A 89 -15.51 8.83 7.20
N ASP A 90 -14.47 9.47 7.72
CA ASP A 90 -13.50 10.35 7.07
C ASP A 90 -12.25 9.63 6.55
N ALA A 91 -12.12 8.32 6.79
CA ALA A 91 -10.95 7.55 6.38
C ALA A 91 -11.32 6.33 5.51
N VAL A 92 -10.37 5.95 4.64
CA VAL A 92 -10.37 4.66 3.96
C VAL A 92 -9.48 3.73 4.76
N TYR A 93 -9.84 2.46 4.85
CA TYR A 93 -9.07 1.43 5.55
C TYR A 93 -8.76 0.32 4.57
N TYR A 94 -7.52 -0.15 4.57
CA TYR A 94 -7.21 -1.46 4.03
C TYR A 94 -7.51 -2.52 5.07
N GLU A 95 -8.43 -3.43 4.76
CA GLU A 95 -8.83 -4.53 5.64
C GLU A 95 -7.96 -5.76 5.41
N GLY A 96 -6.78 -5.79 6.02
CA GLY A 96 -5.90 -6.95 5.95
C GLY A 96 -6.42 -8.13 6.76
N ALA A 97 -5.86 -9.31 6.51
CA ALA A 97 -6.19 -10.55 7.23
C ALA A 97 -5.83 -10.52 8.73
N LYS A 98 -4.88 -9.67 9.14
CA LYS A 98 -4.42 -9.54 10.54
C LYS A 98 -4.77 -8.19 11.15
N PHE A 99 -4.65 -7.11 10.37
CA PHE A 99 -4.81 -5.74 10.85
C PHE A 99 -5.57 -4.89 9.83
N SER A 100 -6.28 -3.87 10.31
CA SER A 100 -6.83 -2.81 9.46
C SER A 100 -5.88 -1.62 9.45
N VAL A 101 -5.53 -1.11 8.26
CA VAL A 101 -4.61 0.03 8.11
C VAL A 101 -5.36 1.24 7.60
N PRO A 102 -5.41 2.35 8.35
CA PRO A 102 -6.03 3.58 7.88
C PRO A 102 -5.18 4.24 6.79
N PHE A 103 -5.80 4.45 5.63
CA PHE A 103 -5.35 5.35 4.59
C PHE A 103 -6.26 6.57 4.59
N ARG A 104 -5.80 7.65 5.23
CA ARG A 104 -6.54 8.93 5.22
C ARG A 104 -6.40 9.57 3.85
N ARG A 105 -7.34 10.44 3.49
CA ARG A 105 -7.20 11.34 2.34
C ARG A 105 -6.95 12.75 2.86
N ALA A 106 -6.02 13.45 2.22
CA ALA A 106 -5.85 14.88 2.38
C ALA A 106 -6.96 15.63 1.63
N ASP A 107 -7.16 16.90 1.96
CA ASP A 107 -8.12 17.77 1.26
C ASP A 107 -7.76 17.95 -0.23
N ASP A 108 -6.48 17.79 -0.58
CA ASP A 108 -5.98 17.82 -1.96
C ASP A 108 -6.16 16.49 -2.71
N GLY A 109 -6.85 15.51 -2.11
CA GLY A 109 -7.16 14.21 -2.68
C GLY A 109 -6.07 13.14 -2.47
N ARG A 110 -4.84 13.52 -2.11
CA ARG A 110 -3.75 12.55 -1.94
C ARG A 110 -3.99 11.62 -0.75
N TYR A 111 -3.56 10.38 -0.87
CA TYR A 111 -3.48 9.49 0.28
C TYR A 111 -2.44 9.97 1.28
N LEU A 112 -2.80 9.88 2.55
CA LEU A 112 -1.91 10.10 3.66
C LEU A 112 -1.52 8.77 4.28
N VAL A 113 -0.22 8.57 4.48
CA VAL A 113 0.35 7.40 5.16
C VAL A 113 0.73 7.78 6.58
N GLU A 114 0.48 6.88 7.54
CA GLU A 114 0.94 7.05 8.92
C GLU A 114 2.46 6.87 9.00
N ASP A 115 3.12 7.84 9.59
CA ASP A 115 4.55 7.92 9.75
C ASP A 115 4.88 8.63 11.07
N GLY A 116 5.34 7.86 12.06
CA GLY A 116 5.74 8.40 13.36
C GLY A 116 4.62 9.08 14.15
N GLY A 117 3.38 8.64 13.98
CA GLY A 117 2.18 9.21 14.59
C GLY A 117 1.55 10.36 13.81
N ARG A 118 2.08 10.70 12.62
CA ARG A 118 1.56 11.76 11.75
C ARG A 118 1.15 11.19 10.40
N TYR A 119 0.18 11.83 9.77
CA TYR A 119 -0.26 11.48 8.42
C TYR A 119 0.42 12.43 7.43
N LYS A 120 1.20 11.88 6.48
CA LYS A 120 1.92 12.66 5.46
C LYS A 120 1.44 12.29 4.05
N PRO A 121 1.35 13.25 3.11
CA PRO A 121 1.00 12.95 1.74
C PRO A 121 1.97 11.96 1.10
N LEU A 122 1.42 10.96 0.42
CA LEU A 122 2.16 9.93 -0.28
C LEU A 122 2.89 10.51 -1.50
N HIS A 123 4.21 10.32 -1.58
CA HIS A 123 4.98 10.61 -2.79
C HIS A 123 5.42 9.33 -3.50
N ARG A 124 4.94 9.12 -4.73
CA ARG A 124 5.12 7.84 -5.46
C ARG A 124 6.57 7.47 -5.70
N TYR A 125 7.41 8.46 -6.00
CA TYR A 125 8.79 8.27 -6.45
C TYR A 125 9.82 8.85 -5.48
N ARG A 126 9.41 9.32 -4.30
CA ARG A 126 10.30 9.94 -3.31
C ARG A 126 10.09 9.31 -1.93
N PRO A 127 11.17 9.05 -1.18
CA PRO A 127 11.10 8.61 0.21
C PRO A 127 11.03 9.84 1.13
N THR A 128 9.83 10.35 1.38
CA THR A 128 9.60 11.53 2.23
C THR A 128 9.13 11.19 3.65
N LEU A 129 8.74 9.94 3.89
CA LEU A 129 8.38 9.47 5.24
C LEU A 129 9.64 9.31 6.11
N ASP A 130 9.51 9.61 7.40
CA ASP A 130 10.56 9.45 8.41
C ASP A 130 10.97 7.98 8.53
N VAL A 131 10.03 7.05 8.35
CA VAL A 131 10.32 5.62 8.30
C VAL A 131 11.30 5.24 7.19
N CYS A 132 11.31 5.96 6.06
CA CYS A 132 12.27 5.72 4.97
C CYS A 132 13.71 6.16 5.33
N GLY A 133 13.86 7.09 6.28
CA GLY A 133 15.15 7.55 6.76
C GLY A 133 15.77 6.65 7.83
N LYS A 134 14.99 5.73 8.40
CA LYS A 134 15.47 4.80 9.43
C LYS A 134 16.22 3.65 8.77
N ARG A 135 17.44 3.37 9.24
CA ARG A 135 18.13 2.13 8.85
C ARG A 135 17.36 0.94 9.45
N PRO A 136 17.12 -0.14 8.67
CA PRO A 136 16.59 -1.37 9.24
C PRO A 136 17.53 -1.85 10.36
N ARG A 137 16.97 -2.21 11.52
CA ARG A 137 17.71 -2.75 12.66
C ARG A 137 18.01 -4.22 12.47
#